data_AF-A0A662FX47-F1
#
_entry.id   AF-A0A662FX47-F1
#
_cell.length_a   1.000
_cell.length_b   1.000
_cell.length_c   1.000
_cell.angle_alpha   90.00
_cell.angle_beta   90.00
_cell.angle_gamma   90.00
#
_symmetry.space_group_name_H-M   'P 1'
#
loop_
_entity.id
_entity.type
_entity.pdbx_description
1 polymer ?
#
loop_
_entity_poly.entity_id
_entity_poly.type
_entity_poly.pdbx_seq_one_letter_code
_entity_poly.pdbx_strand_id
1 'polypeptide(L)'
;MPEFKVVVSDPKTGKAQQIEVKGEKARVFVGLRIGDVIDGSILGFRGKKLKITGGSGRAGEPMRPDLPISGKKRILLSGPPGYHPPKKGMRKRKLVRGNIITEDIVQVNTVLID
;
A
#
# COMPACT_ATOMS: atom_id res chain seq x y z
N MET A 1 0.61 3.34 18.69
CA MET A 1 -0.65 2.99 17.99
C MET A 1 -0.41 3.17 16.50
N PRO A 2 -0.92 2.28 15.64
CA PRO A 2 -0.76 2.44 14.20
C PRO A 2 -1.45 3.73 13.74
N GLU A 3 -0.72 4.52 12.97
CA GLU A 3 -1.19 5.72 12.30
C GLU A 3 -0.87 5.57 10.82
N PHE A 4 -1.90 5.61 9.97
CA PHE A 4 -1.76 5.44 8.54
C PHE A 4 -2.28 6.67 7.80
N LYS A 5 -1.56 7.09 6.77
CA LYS A 5 -2.06 7.99 5.74
C LYS A 5 -2.67 7.14 4.64
N VAL A 6 -3.99 7.07 4.58
CA VAL A 6 -4.67 6.32 3.52
C VAL A 6 -4.97 7.26 2.36
N VAL A 7 -4.43 6.93 1.19
CA VAL A 7 -4.77 7.59 -0.07
C VAL A 7 -5.92 6.83 -0.70
N VAL A 8 -7.05 7.50 -0.88
CA VAL A 8 -8.24 6.98 -1.54
C VAL A 8 -8.33 7.62 -2.91
N SER A 9 -8.17 6.81 -3.96
CA SER A 9 -8.31 7.25 -5.35
C SER A 9 -9.68 6.85 -5.90
N ASP A 10 -10.40 7.82 -6.46
CA ASP A 10 -11.64 7.57 -7.20
C ASP A 10 -11.33 7.52 -8.71
N PRO A 11 -11.41 6.34 -9.35
CA PRO A 11 -11.09 6.20 -10.77
C PRO A 11 -12.11 6.87 -11.68
N LYS A 12 -13.35 7.10 -11.22
CA LYS A 12 -14.39 7.77 -12.02
C LYS A 12 -14.16 9.27 -12.13
N THR A 13 -13.71 9.88 -11.04
CA THR A 13 -13.47 11.34 -11.00
C THR A 13 -12.00 11.70 -11.24
N GLY A 14 -11.09 10.73 -11.18
CA GLY A 14 -9.64 10.94 -11.28
C GLY A 14 -9.04 11.66 -10.07
N LYS A 15 -9.81 11.86 -9.00
CA LYS A 15 -9.35 12.57 -7.79
C LYS A 15 -8.81 11.58 -6.77
N ALA A 16 -7.74 11.99 -6.08
CA ALA A 16 -7.21 11.29 -4.93
C ALA A 16 -7.34 12.17 -3.68
N GLN A 17 -7.79 11.57 -2.59
CA GLN A 17 -7.89 12.23 -1.27
C GLN A 17 -7.05 11.47 -0.27
N GLN A 18 -6.37 12.21 0.60
CA GLN A 18 -5.60 11.63 1.70
C GLN A 18 -6.38 11.77 3.00
N ILE A 19 -6.54 10.67 3.72
CA ILE A 19 -7.23 10.61 5.01
C ILE A 19 -6.24 10.06 6.04
N GLU A 20 -6.09 10.77 7.15
CA GLU A 20 -5.33 10.27 8.30
C GLU A 20 -6.22 9.38 9.15
N VAL A 21 -5.77 8.14 9.37
CA VAL A 21 -6.49 7.15 10.16
C VAL A 21 -5.65 6.74 11.35
N LYS A 22 -6.25 6.84 12.54
CA LYS A 22 -5.60 6.59 13.83
C LYS A 22 -6.43 5.57 14.64
N GLY A 23 -5.75 4.84 15.52
CA GLY A 23 -6.40 3.97 16.51
C GLY A 23 -7.14 2.78 15.90
N GLU A 24 -8.40 2.59 16.28
CA GLU A 24 -9.18 1.39 15.92
C GLU A 24 -9.39 1.24 14.42
N LYS A 25 -9.63 2.35 13.70
CA LYS A 25 -9.75 2.35 12.25
C LYS A 25 -8.46 1.94 11.55
N ALA A 26 -7.30 2.26 12.13
CA ALA A 26 -6.00 1.85 11.60
C ALA A 26 -5.74 0.35 11.83
N ARG A 27 -6.20 -0.21 12.96
CA ARG A 27 -6.04 -1.65 13.26
C ARG A 27 -6.68 -2.56 12.21
N VAL A 28 -7.77 -2.13 11.59
CA VAL A 28 -8.45 -2.91 10.53
C VAL A 28 -7.54 -3.17 9.33
N PHE A 29 -6.60 -2.28 9.05
CA PHE A 29 -5.67 -2.44 7.93
C PHE A 29 -4.53 -3.42 8.22
N VAL A 30 -4.19 -3.63 9.50
CA VAL A 30 -3.06 -4.47 9.89
C VAL A 30 -3.40 -5.94 9.61
N GLY A 31 -2.50 -6.65 8.93
CA GLY A 31 -2.68 -8.05 8.54
C GLY A 31 -3.35 -8.24 7.17
N LEU A 32 -3.95 -7.20 6.59
CA LEU A 32 -4.48 -7.25 5.22
C LEU A 32 -3.36 -7.28 4.18
N ARG A 33 -3.69 -7.76 2.99
CA ARG A 33 -2.77 -7.86 1.86
C ARG A 33 -3.10 -6.86 0.76
N ILE A 34 -2.10 -6.53 -0.05
CA ILE A 34 -2.35 -5.86 -1.33
C ILE A 34 -3.26 -6.73 -2.19
N GLY A 35 -4.35 -6.14 -2.68
CA GLY A 35 -5.38 -6.81 -3.44
C GLY A 35 -6.67 -7.04 -2.66
N ASP A 36 -6.61 -7.03 -1.32
CA ASP A 36 -7.78 -7.23 -0.48
C ASP A 36 -8.76 -6.05 -0.59
N VAL A 37 -10.02 -6.37 -0.37
CA VAL A 37 -11.15 -5.44 -0.44
C VAL A 37 -11.73 -5.24 0.95
N ILE A 38 -11.90 -3.99 1.33
CA ILE A 38 -12.52 -3.57 2.59
C ILE A 38 -13.73 -2.69 2.34
N ASP A 39 -14.60 -2.58 3.33
CA ASP A 39 -15.73 -1.66 3.29
C ASP A 39 -15.23 -0.20 3.39
N GLY A 40 -15.61 0.63 2.42
CA GLY A 40 -15.29 2.06 2.39
C GLY A 40 -15.96 2.85 3.51
N SER A 41 -16.99 2.30 4.15
CA SER A 41 -17.70 2.91 5.28
C SER A 41 -16.78 3.25 6.46
N ILE A 42 -15.69 2.49 6.65
CA ILE A 42 -14.67 2.72 7.68
C ILE A 42 -14.02 4.12 7.53
N LEU A 43 -13.86 4.56 6.28
CA LEU A 43 -13.27 5.84 5.89
C LEU A 43 -14.31 6.89 5.47
N GLY A 44 -15.61 6.62 5.67
CA GLY A 44 -16.69 7.55 5.35
C GLY A 44 -17.27 7.43 3.94
N PHE A 45 -16.80 6.46 3.14
CA PHE A 45 -17.35 6.18 1.80
C PHE A 45 -18.47 5.15 1.88
N ARG A 46 -19.67 5.59 2.27
CA ARG A 46 -20.85 4.71 2.39
C ARG A 46 -21.21 4.08 1.05
N GLY A 47 -21.47 2.78 1.06
CA GLY A 47 -21.93 2.03 -0.12
C GLY A 47 -20.87 1.80 -1.20
N LYS A 48 -19.59 2.10 -0.91
CA LYS A 48 -18.47 1.80 -1.79
C LYS A 48 -17.48 0.88 -1.08
N LYS A 49 -16.72 0.12 -1.86
CA LYS A 49 -15.63 -0.72 -1.38
C LYS A 49 -14.29 -0.08 -1.69
N LEU A 50 -13.27 -0.42 -0.93
CA LEU A 50 -11.90 0.02 -1.13
C LEU A 50 -11.01 -1.17 -1.37
N LYS A 51 -10.28 -1.16 -2.48
CA LYS A 51 -9.26 -2.17 -2.77
C LYS A 51 -7.88 -1.62 -2.42
N ILE A 52 -7.10 -2.37 -1.67
CA ILE A 52 -5.71 -2.02 -1.36
C ILE A 52 -4.85 -2.27 -2.60
N THR A 53 -4.16 -1.24 -3.10
CA THR A 53 -3.30 -1.33 -4.29
C THR A 53 -1.82 -1.30 -3.97
N GLY A 54 -1.44 -0.77 -2.80
CA GLY A 54 -0.05 -0.72 -2.39
C GLY A 54 0.15 0.09 -1.12
N GLY A 55 1.40 0.44 -0.85
CA GLY A 55 1.76 1.27 0.29
C GLY A 55 3.26 1.54 0.36
N SER A 56 3.62 2.38 1.33
CA SER A 56 4.98 2.83 1.56
C SER A 56 5.35 2.68 3.03
N GLY A 57 6.50 2.07 3.30
CA GLY A 57 7.05 1.96 4.64
C GLY A 57 7.78 3.21 5.10
N ARG A 58 8.19 3.21 6.38
CA ARG A 58 8.87 4.33 7.03
C ARG A 58 10.16 4.80 6.37
N ALA A 59 10.94 3.91 5.73
CA ALA A 59 12.16 4.29 5.03
C ALA A 59 11.92 4.59 3.53
N GLY A 60 10.66 4.80 3.13
CA GLY A 60 10.27 5.01 1.74
C GLY A 60 10.32 3.74 0.90
N GLU A 61 10.43 2.57 1.51
CA GLU A 61 10.39 1.30 0.77
C GLU A 61 8.97 1.04 0.23
N PRO A 62 8.81 0.76 -1.07
CA PRO A 62 7.51 0.41 -1.62
C PRO A 62 7.14 -1.02 -1.25
N MET A 63 5.85 -1.23 -1.05
CA MET A 63 5.29 -2.58 -0.93
C MET A 63 5.23 -3.27 -2.30
N ARG A 64 5.45 -4.58 -2.30
CA ARG A 64 5.42 -5.43 -3.50
C ARG A 64 4.34 -6.51 -3.35
N PRO A 65 3.38 -6.62 -4.29
CA PRO A 65 2.28 -7.58 -4.19
C PRO A 65 2.72 -9.05 -4.31
N ASP A 66 3.82 -9.30 -5.00
CA ASP A 66 4.42 -10.62 -5.26
C ASP A 66 5.22 -11.19 -4.09
N LEU A 67 5.43 -10.42 -3.00
CA LEU A 67 6.20 -10.84 -1.84
C LEU A 67 5.30 -11.16 -0.64
N PRO A 68 5.01 -12.44 -0.34
CA PRO A 68 4.15 -12.85 0.77
C PRO A 68 4.90 -12.81 2.11
N ILE A 69 5.39 -11.64 2.50
CA ILE A 69 6.11 -11.41 3.76
C ILE A 69 5.52 -10.21 4.51
N SER A 70 5.57 -10.23 5.84
CA SER A 70 5.12 -9.13 6.72
C SER A 70 6.23 -8.15 7.09
N GLY A 71 7.32 -8.12 6.32
CA GLY A 71 8.54 -7.37 6.67
C GLY A 71 9.25 -6.76 5.47
N LYS A 72 10.48 -6.30 5.71
CA LYS A 72 11.37 -5.74 4.68
C LYS A 72 12.36 -6.79 4.22
N LYS A 73 12.66 -6.83 2.93
CA LYS A 73 13.68 -7.72 2.36
C LYS A 73 14.47 -7.00 1.28
N ARG A 74 15.77 -7.27 1.21
CA ARG A 74 16.62 -6.83 0.09
C ARG A 74 16.57 -7.87 -1.01
N ILE A 75 15.98 -7.53 -2.15
CA ILE A 75 15.89 -8.42 -3.31
C ILE A 75 16.53 -7.78 -4.55
N LEU A 76 17.00 -8.63 -5.47
CA LEU A 76 17.59 -8.19 -6.73
C LEU A 76 16.49 -7.86 -7.73
N LEU A 77 16.26 -6.57 -7.99
CA LEU A 77 15.23 -6.09 -8.90
C LEU A 77 15.80 -5.80 -10.28
N SER A 78 15.06 -6.18 -11.32
CA SER A 78 15.31 -5.83 -12.72
C SER A 78 14.33 -4.77 -13.26
N GLY A 79 13.33 -4.38 -12.47
CA GLY A 79 12.25 -3.49 -12.92
C GLY A 79 11.29 -3.09 -11.79
N PRO A 80 10.26 -2.29 -12.13
CA PRO A 80 9.27 -1.83 -11.16
C PRO A 80 8.38 -2.97 -10.66
N PRO A 81 7.68 -2.82 -9.52
CA PRO A 81 7.77 -1.70 -8.58
C PRO A 81 9.03 -1.74 -7.72
N GLY A 82 9.56 -0.55 -7.38
CA GLY A 82 10.72 -0.34 -6.49
C GLY A 82 12.08 -0.13 -7.16
N TYR A 83 12.18 -0.35 -8.47
CA TYR A 83 13.37 -0.01 -9.25
C TYR A 83 13.02 0.34 -10.70
N HIS A 84 13.43 1.51 -11.16
CA HIS A 84 13.37 1.88 -12.58
C HIS A 84 14.80 1.80 -13.14
N PRO A 85 15.15 0.74 -13.88
CA PRO A 85 16.50 0.59 -14.43
C PRO A 85 16.76 1.66 -15.49
N PRO A 86 17.93 2.35 -15.45
CA PRO A 86 18.25 3.37 -16.45
C PRO A 86 18.63 2.76 -17.81
N LYS A 87 19.01 1.48 -17.84
CA LYS A 87 19.34 0.74 -19.06
C LYS A 87 18.77 -0.67 -19.00
N LYS A 88 18.44 -1.24 -20.16
CA LYS A 88 17.98 -2.63 -20.30
C LYS A 88 19.04 -3.59 -19.73
N GLY A 89 18.59 -4.60 -18.99
CA GLY A 89 19.47 -5.62 -18.40
C GLY A 89 20.11 -5.23 -17.06
N MET A 90 19.99 -3.98 -16.59
CA MET A 90 20.48 -3.60 -15.28
C MET A 90 19.63 -4.19 -14.15
N ARG A 91 20.30 -4.69 -13.11
CA ARG A 91 19.67 -5.20 -11.89
C ARG A 91 20.31 -4.52 -10.69
N LYS A 92 19.50 -4.19 -9.67
CA LYS A 92 20.00 -3.60 -8.42
C LYS A 92 19.33 -4.25 -7.23
N ARG A 93 20.13 -4.55 -6.19
CA ARG A 93 19.59 -5.02 -4.91
C ARG A 93 18.96 -3.83 -4.19
N LYS A 94 17.64 -3.88 -3.97
CA LYS A 94 16.86 -2.80 -3.37
C LYS A 94 16.09 -3.34 -2.16
N LEU A 95 15.92 -2.49 -1.15
CA LEU A 95 15.06 -2.78 -0.01
C LEU A 95 13.61 -2.55 -0.43
N VAL A 96 12.78 -3.57 -0.25
CA VAL A 96 11.34 -3.52 -0.51
C VAL A 96 10.60 -4.11 0.68
N ARG A 97 9.30 -3.86 0.73
CA ARG A 97 8.40 -4.42 1.73
C ARG A 97 7.46 -5.44 1.08
N GLY A 98 7.04 -6.43 1.85
CA GLY A 98 6.08 -7.42 1.36
C GLY A 98 4.66 -6.87 1.20
N ASN A 99 3.75 -7.77 0.86
CA ASN A 99 2.36 -7.45 0.54
C ASN A 99 1.45 -7.36 1.77
N ILE A 100 1.87 -7.84 2.94
CA ILE A 100 1.09 -7.79 4.19
C ILE A 100 1.33 -6.44 4.87
N ILE A 101 0.24 -5.77 5.27
CA ILE A 101 0.30 -4.51 5.99
C ILE A 101 0.67 -4.75 7.45
N THR A 102 1.72 -4.05 7.91
CA THR A 102 2.16 -4.03 9.31
C THR A 102 2.22 -2.61 9.86
N GLU A 103 2.38 -2.47 11.18
CA GLU A 103 2.37 -1.17 11.87
C GLU A 103 3.51 -0.22 11.44
N ASP A 104 4.55 -0.75 10.82
CA ASP A 104 5.68 0.04 10.31
C ASP A 104 5.39 0.75 8.97
N ILE A 105 4.22 0.54 8.39
CA ILE A 105 3.79 1.22 7.17
C ILE A 105 3.30 2.62 7.53
N VAL A 106 3.61 3.60 6.68
CA VAL A 106 3.21 4.99 6.91
C VAL A 106 2.03 5.35 6.00
N GLN A 107 2.05 4.88 4.76
CA GLN A 107 1.02 5.18 3.76
C GLN A 107 0.45 3.90 3.17
N VAL A 108 -0.87 3.85 3.02
CA VAL A 108 -1.60 2.79 2.32
C VAL A 108 -2.34 3.42 1.14
N ASN A 109 -2.18 2.84 -0.05
CA ASN A 109 -2.86 3.28 -1.25
C ASN A 109 -4.06 2.38 -1.52
N THR A 110 -5.20 3.01 -1.77
CA THR A 110 -6.47 2.33 -2.01
C THR A 110 -7.19 2.95 -3.21
N VAL A 111 -7.98 2.13 -3.89
CA VAL A 111 -8.84 2.55 -5.00
C VAL A 111 -10.29 2.25 -4.63
N LEU A 112 -11.17 3.23 -4.86
CA LEU A 112 -12.61 3.03 -4.76
C LEU A 112 -13.08 2.11 -5.88
N ILE A 113 -13.76 1.06 -5.46
CA ILE A 113 -14.50 0.13 -6.30
C ILE A 113 -15.97 0.17 -5.88
N ASP A 114 -16.87 0.00 -6.84
CA ASP A 114 -18.30 -0.07 -6.55
C ASP A 114 -18.65 -1.33 -5.75
#